data_AF-I0RBP3-F1
#
_entry.id   AF-I0RBP3-F1
#
_cell.length_a   1.000
_cell.length_b   1.000
_cell.length_c   1.000
_cell.angle_alpha   90.00
_cell.angle_beta   90.00
_cell.angle_gamma   90.00
#
_symmetry.space_group_name_H-M   'P 1'
#
loop_
_entity.id
_entity.type
_entity.pdbx_description
1 polymer ?
#
loop_
_entity_poly.entity_id
_entity_poly.type
_entity_poly.pdbx_seq_one_letter_code
_entity_poly.pdbx_strand_id
1 'polypeptide(L)'
;MKSRLFLDMHIIQTLPPSNINRDDTGSPKTSMYGGVRRARVSSQSWKAAMRNYFKESGEVADVGVRTKDIVSYVAKKIRDINNTILEKEALDRAAQAIELAGIKLKDNKDKSGKEAKALFFLGDRQATD
;
A
#
# COMPACT_ATOMS: atom_id res chain seq x y z
N MET A 1 0.53 -25.25 -27.03
CA MET A 1 -0.34 -24.23 -26.40
C MET A 1 0.04 -24.08 -24.94
N LYS A 2 0.22 -22.87 -24.42
CA LYS A 2 0.50 -22.64 -22.99
C LYS A 2 -0.80 -22.89 -22.21
N SER A 3 -0.81 -23.90 -21.34
CA SER A 3 -1.92 -24.15 -20.40
C SER A 3 -2.11 -22.91 -19.52
N ARG A 4 -3.31 -22.31 -19.54
CA ARG A 4 -3.67 -21.21 -18.63
C ARG A 4 -4.24 -21.84 -17.36
N LEU A 5 -3.57 -21.62 -16.23
CA LEU A 5 -4.04 -22.04 -14.91
C LEU A 5 -4.89 -20.91 -14.30
N PHE A 6 -6.13 -21.22 -13.95
CA PHE A 6 -7.04 -20.31 -13.25
C PHE A 6 -7.43 -20.93 -11.91
N LEU A 7 -7.53 -20.11 -10.86
CA LEU A 7 -7.99 -20.50 -9.53
C LEU A 7 -9.11 -19.53 -9.11
N ASP A 8 -10.32 -20.07 -9.01
CA ASP A 8 -11.49 -19.33 -8.54
C ASP A 8 -11.83 -19.72 -7.10
N MET A 9 -12.21 -18.73 -6.28
CA MET A 9 -12.55 -18.93 -4.88
C MET A 9 -13.92 -18.33 -4.57
N HIS A 10 -14.81 -19.13 -3.98
CA HIS A 10 -16.15 -18.71 -3.57
C HIS A 10 -16.30 -18.93 -2.06
N ILE A 11 -16.62 -17.87 -1.34
CA ILE A 11 -16.67 -17.88 0.13
C ILE A 11 -18.03 -17.36 0.57
N ILE A 12 -18.70 -18.14 1.42
CA ILE A 12 -19.91 -17.72 2.13
C ILE A 12 -19.53 -17.55 3.60
N GLN A 13 -19.61 -16.31 4.09
CA GLN A 13 -19.28 -15.98 5.47
C GLN A 13 -20.42 -15.17 6.08
N THR A 14 -20.99 -15.68 7.17
CA THR A 14 -21.93 -14.95 8.00
C THR A 14 -21.17 -14.01 8.93
N LEU A 15 -21.68 -12.80 9.09
CA LEU A 15 -21.09 -11.77 9.95
C LEU A 15 -22.10 -11.43 11.05
N PRO A 16 -21.68 -11.33 12.32
CA PRO A 16 -22.55 -10.84 13.39
C PRO A 16 -22.94 -9.38 13.13
N PRO A 17 -23.97 -8.84 13.80
CA PRO A 17 -24.37 -7.45 13.67
C PRO A 17 -23.17 -6.50 13.82
N SER A 18 -22.75 -5.86 12.73
CA SER A 18 -21.54 -5.05 12.68
C SER A 18 -21.54 -4.10 11.47
N ASN A 19 -20.82 -2.99 11.58
CA ASN A 19 -20.64 -2.01 10.49
C ASN A 19 -19.22 -2.12 9.89
N ILE A 20 -18.96 -3.20 9.17
CA ILE A 20 -17.62 -3.58 8.67
C ILE A 20 -17.11 -2.61 7.60
N ASN A 21 -17.99 -2.08 6.75
CA ASN A 21 -17.62 -1.09 5.74
C ASN A 21 -18.68 0.01 5.70
N ARG A 22 -18.24 1.24 5.95
CA ARG A 22 -19.07 2.44 5.99
C ARG A 22 -18.88 3.32 4.76
N ASP A 23 -19.87 4.15 4.44
CA ASP A 23 -19.75 5.27 3.51
C ASP A 23 -19.31 6.56 4.23
N ASP A 24 -19.26 7.66 3.48
CA ASP A 24 -18.77 8.96 3.98
C ASP A 24 -19.70 9.58 5.05
N THR A 25 -20.93 9.07 5.20
CA THR A 25 -21.88 9.45 6.25
C THR A 25 -21.83 8.53 7.48
N GLY A 26 -21.01 7.48 7.44
CA GLY A 26 -20.93 6.48 8.49
C GLY A 26 -21.93 5.32 8.36
N SER A 27 -22.83 5.36 7.38
CA SER A 27 -23.80 4.29 7.12
C SER A 27 -23.13 3.07 6.48
N PRO A 28 -23.63 1.83 6.71
CA PRO A 28 -23.09 0.66 6.02
C PRO A 28 -23.17 0.82 4.51
N LYS A 29 -22.11 0.46 3.78
CA LYS A 29 -22.16 0.43 2.31
C LYS A 29 -23.21 -0.59 1.87
N THR A 30 -24.04 -0.18 0.92
CA THR A 30 -25.08 -1.04 0.33
C THR A 30 -24.99 -1.10 -1.19
N SER A 31 -25.67 -2.08 -1.79
CA SER A 31 -25.94 -2.20 -3.22
C SER A 31 -27.31 -2.82 -3.45
N MET A 32 -27.93 -2.49 -4.59
CA MET A 32 -29.13 -3.17 -5.07
C MET A 32 -28.74 -4.45 -5.81
N TYR A 33 -29.34 -5.57 -5.45
CA TYR A 33 -29.14 -6.83 -6.17
C TYR A 33 -30.40 -7.70 -6.08
N GLY A 34 -30.95 -8.09 -7.25
CA GLY A 34 -32.20 -8.83 -7.33
C GLY A 34 -33.40 -8.05 -6.75
N GLY A 35 -33.48 -6.74 -6.99
CA GLY A 35 -34.58 -5.88 -6.53
C GLY A 35 -34.54 -5.49 -5.05
N VAL A 36 -33.62 -6.04 -4.25
CA VAL A 36 -33.51 -5.75 -2.82
C VAL A 36 -32.17 -5.09 -2.46
N ARG A 37 -32.19 -4.24 -1.42
CA ARG A 37 -30.98 -3.63 -0.86
C ARG A 37 -30.23 -4.65 -0.02
N ARG A 38 -28.92 -4.78 -0.24
CA ARG A 38 -28.03 -5.65 0.56
C ARG A 38 -26.85 -4.84 1.09
N ALA A 39 -26.39 -5.18 2.30
CA ALA A 39 -25.10 -4.71 2.78
C ALA A 39 -23.99 -5.26 1.87
N ARG A 40 -22.95 -4.47 1.66
CA ARG A 40 -21.78 -4.89 0.89
C ARG A 40 -20.50 -4.46 1.58
N VAL A 41 -19.48 -5.28 1.45
CA VAL A 41 -18.10 -4.89 1.76
C VAL A 41 -17.40 -4.61 0.45
N SER A 42 -16.75 -3.46 0.35
CA SER A 42 -16.11 -3.05 -0.90
C SER A 42 -14.86 -3.89 -1.17
N SER A 43 -14.56 -4.20 -2.43
CA SER A 43 -13.41 -5.05 -2.76
C SER A 43 -12.08 -4.47 -2.26
N GLN A 44 -11.97 -3.14 -2.23
CA GLN A 44 -10.80 -2.45 -1.68
C GLN A 44 -10.66 -2.63 -0.17
N SER A 45 -11.75 -2.77 0.58
CA SER A 45 -11.71 -2.99 2.03
C SER A 45 -11.15 -4.38 2.34
N TRP A 46 -11.65 -5.42 1.64
CA TRP A 46 -11.09 -6.77 1.75
C TRP A 46 -9.63 -6.83 1.31
N LYS A 47 -9.29 -6.26 0.16
CA LYS A 47 -7.91 -6.23 -0.35
C LYS A 47 -6.95 -5.48 0.59
N ALA A 48 -7.41 -4.42 1.25
CA ALA A 48 -6.61 -3.70 2.24
C ALA A 48 -6.36 -4.57 3.49
N ALA A 49 -7.41 -5.20 4.02
CA ALA A 49 -7.29 -6.12 5.16
C ALA A 49 -6.34 -7.29 4.85
N MET A 50 -6.50 -7.93 3.70
CA MET A 50 -5.61 -9.00 3.23
C MET A 50 -4.16 -8.51 3.11
N ARG A 51 -3.93 -7.35 2.52
CA ARG A 51 -2.58 -6.79 2.36
C ARG A 51 -1.90 -6.54 3.70
N ASN A 52 -2.62 -6.01 4.68
CA ASN A 52 -2.07 -5.78 6.03
C ASN A 52 -1.78 -7.12 6.72
N TYR A 53 -2.69 -8.09 6.61
CA TYR A 53 -2.46 -9.44 7.13
C TYR A 53 -1.19 -10.08 6.54
N PHE A 54 -0.99 -10.02 5.22
CA PHE A 54 0.24 -10.53 4.61
C PHE A 54 1.49 -9.77 5.04
N LYS A 55 1.39 -8.46 5.33
CA LYS A 55 2.51 -7.66 5.86
C LYS A 55 2.91 -8.05 7.27
N GLU A 56 1.93 -8.37 8.11
CA GLU A 56 2.14 -8.63 9.53
C GLU A 56 2.36 -10.12 9.84
N SER A 57 1.79 -11.01 9.04
CA SER A 57 1.68 -12.44 9.34
C SER A 57 2.06 -13.37 8.18
N GLY A 58 2.41 -12.83 7.00
CA GLY A 58 2.84 -13.64 5.87
C GLY A 58 4.26 -14.20 6.07
N GLU A 59 4.48 -15.45 5.65
CA GLU A 59 5.84 -16.03 5.58
C GLU A 59 6.73 -15.31 4.55
N VAL A 60 6.11 -14.67 3.56
CA VAL A 60 6.79 -13.86 2.55
C VAL A 60 7.07 -12.48 3.12
N ALA A 61 8.29 -12.27 3.61
CA ALA A 61 8.85 -10.94 3.81
C ALA A 61 8.79 -10.14 2.48
N ASP A 62 8.74 -8.81 2.55
CA ASP A 62 8.82 -7.90 1.39
C ASP A 62 7.54 -7.59 0.62
N VAL A 63 6.39 -7.59 1.29
CA VAL A 63 5.15 -7.03 0.71
C VAL A 63 5.28 -5.52 0.54
N GLY A 64 5.34 -5.08 -0.72
CA GLY A 64 5.62 -3.70 -1.07
C GLY A 64 4.82 -2.62 -0.32
N VAL A 65 5.46 -1.46 -0.17
CA VAL A 65 4.91 -0.30 0.53
C VAL A 65 4.17 0.59 -0.45
N ARG A 66 2.90 0.90 -0.12
CA ARG A 66 2.09 1.87 -0.86
C ARG A 66 2.15 3.20 -0.13
N THR A 67 2.91 4.17 -0.62
CA THR A 67 3.10 5.46 0.05
C THR A 67 3.36 6.59 -0.94
N LYS A 68 3.08 7.83 -0.54
CA LYS A 68 3.63 9.03 -1.21
C LYS A 68 5.01 9.37 -0.68
N ASP A 69 5.28 9.02 0.58
CA ASP A 69 6.52 9.30 1.29
C ASP A 69 7.62 8.27 0.97
N ILE A 70 7.82 8.03 -0.33
CA ILE A 70 8.74 7.00 -0.82
C ILE A 70 10.21 7.39 -0.61
N VAL A 71 10.50 8.70 -0.60
CA VAL A 71 11.84 9.25 -0.32
C VAL A 71 12.27 8.88 1.10
N SER A 72 11.43 9.12 2.10
CA SER A 72 11.76 8.76 3.49
C SER A 72 11.90 7.25 3.67
N TYR A 73 11.10 6.46 2.96
CA TYR A 73 11.20 5.00 3.01
C TYR A 73 12.54 4.49 2.45
N VAL A 74 12.96 4.98 1.27
CA VAL A 74 14.25 4.61 0.68
C VAL A 74 15.42 5.16 1.50
N ALA A 75 15.32 6.39 2.02
CA ALA A 75 16.35 6.95 2.89
C ALA A 75 16.58 6.12 4.16
N LYS A 76 15.50 5.57 4.74
CA LYS A 76 15.59 4.62 5.84
C LYS A 76 16.37 3.36 5.40
N LYS A 77 16.05 2.78 4.25
CA LYS A 77 16.76 1.60 3.72
C LYS A 77 18.24 1.86 3.47
N ILE A 78 18.60 3.02 2.92
CA ILE A 78 20.00 3.44 2.77
C ILE A 78 20.74 3.43 4.11
N ARG A 79 20.11 3.92 5.18
CA ARG A 79 20.70 3.95 6.53
C ARG A 79 20.73 2.58 7.20
N ASP A 80 19.74 1.73 6.92
CA ASP A 80 19.72 0.35 7.38
C ASP A 80 20.90 -0.44 6.78
N ILE A 81 21.30 -0.13 5.53
CA ILE A 81 22.50 -0.68 4.88
C ILE A 81 23.79 -0.06 5.43
N ASN A 82 23.82 1.28 5.55
CA ASN A 82 24.98 2.01 6.05
C ASN A 82 24.58 3.08 7.06
N ASN A 83 24.75 2.74 8.35
CA ASN A 83 24.36 3.58 9.47
C ASN A 83 25.22 4.85 9.67
N THR A 84 26.34 4.97 8.95
CA THR A 84 27.22 6.14 9.02
C THR A 84 26.71 7.32 8.21
N ILE A 85 25.79 7.09 7.28
CA ILE A 85 25.19 8.12 6.43
C ILE A 85 24.23 8.97 7.28
N LEU A 86 24.41 10.29 7.22
CA LEU A 86 23.53 11.25 7.88
C LEU A 86 22.13 11.21 7.27
N GLU A 87 21.10 11.45 8.08
CA GLU A 87 19.70 11.38 7.62
C GLU A 87 19.39 12.32 6.46
N LYS A 88 19.91 13.54 6.51
CA LYS A 88 19.77 14.52 5.43
C LYS A 88 20.39 14.01 4.11
N GLU A 89 21.58 13.44 4.20
CA GLU A 89 22.29 12.90 3.04
C GLU A 89 21.55 11.69 2.45
N ALA A 90 21.00 10.82 3.30
CA ALA A 90 20.18 9.70 2.85
C ALA A 90 18.90 10.16 2.14
N LEU A 91 18.24 11.21 2.62
CA LEU A 91 17.06 11.82 1.98
C LEU A 91 17.41 12.42 0.61
N ASP A 92 18.52 13.13 0.50
CA ASP A 92 18.97 13.74 -0.75
C ASP A 92 19.32 12.67 -1.80
N ARG A 93 20.06 11.63 -1.40
CA ARG A 93 20.38 10.48 -2.26
C ARG A 93 19.12 9.73 -2.71
N ALA A 94 18.18 9.48 -1.80
CA ALA A 94 16.91 8.83 -2.11
C ALA A 94 16.08 9.67 -3.09
N ALA A 95 15.96 10.97 -2.87
CA ALA A 95 15.23 11.88 -3.75
C ALA A 95 15.85 11.89 -5.16
N GLN A 96 17.18 11.96 -5.25
CA GLN A 96 17.89 11.91 -6.52
C GLN A 96 17.64 10.59 -7.27
N ALA A 97 17.74 9.44 -6.59
CA ALA A 97 17.46 8.14 -7.19
C ALA A 97 16.02 8.04 -7.74
N ILE A 98 15.05 8.53 -6.97
CA ILE A 98 13.63 8.52 -7.35
C ILE A 98 13.35 9.46 -8.53
N GLU A 99 13.98 10.63 -8.58
CA GLU A 99 13.88 11.57 -9.70
C GLU A 99 14.53 11.02 -10.97
N LEU A 100 15.69 10.35 -10.85
CA LEU A 100 16.35 9.66 -11.97
C LEU A 100 15.50 8.50 -12.52
N ALA A 101 14.71 7.84 -11.67
CA ALA A 101 13.71 6.86 -12.09
C ALA A 101 12.47 7.48 -12.77
N GLY A 102 12.42 8.80 -12.95
CA GLY A 102 11.35 9.52 -13.65
C GLY A 102 10.12 9.84 -12.78
N ILE A 103 10.21 9.65 -11.46
CA ILE A 103 9.08 9.89 -10.55
C ILE A 103 9.11 11.35 -10.10
N LYS A 104 8.03 12.08 -10.38
CA LYS A 104 7.92 13.50 -9.99
C LYS A 104 7.70 13.64 -8.48
N LEU A 105 8.61 14.36 -7.84
CA LEU A 105 8.52 14.73 -6.43
C LEU A 105 7.90 16.12 -6.23
N LYS A 106 7.45 16.39 -5.00
CA LYS A 106 7.03 17.69 -4.49
C LYS A 106 7.49 17.82 -3.04
N ASP A 107 7.50 19.04 -2.52
CA ASP A 107 7.81 19.25 -1.11
C ASP A 107 6.68 18.71 -0.23
N ASN A 108 7.07 18.02 0.84
CA ASN A 108 6.14 17.59 1.86
C ASN A 108 5.94 18.75 2.85
N LYS A 109 4.69 19.15 3.09
CA LYS A 109 4.39 20.26 4.01
C LYS A 109 4.55 19.87 5.48
N ASP A 110 4.47 18.57 5.78
CA ASP A 110 4.46 18.04 7.15
C ASP A 110 5.82 17.44 7.57
N LYS A 111 6.75 17.24 6.62
CA LYS A 111 8.08 16.66 6.86
C LYS A 111 9.14 17.47 6.14
N SER A 112 10.36 17.56 6.68
CA SER A 112 11.50 18.26 6.08
C SER A 112 12.11 17.53 4.87
N GLY A 113 11.28 16.96 3.99
CA GLY A 113 11.70 16.15 2.85
C GLY A 113 10.72 16.22 1.67
N LYS A 114 11.11 15.59 0.56
CA LYS A 114 10.28 15.48 -0.65
C LYS A 114 9.36 14.24 -0.56
N GLU A 115 8.19 14.30 -1.19
CA GLU A 115 7.30 13.16 -1.40
C GLU A 115 6.88 13.04 -2.86
N ALA A 116 6.46 11.85 -3.29
CA ALA A 116 5.93 11.63 -4.64
C ALA A 116 4.61 12.38 -4.84
N LYS A 117 4.42 12.97 -6.04
CA LYS A 117 3.15 13.62 -6.41
C LYS A 117 1.96 12.65 -6.43
N ALA A 118 2.23 11.37 -6.73
CA ALA A 118 1.24 10.30 -6.78
C ALA A 118 1.56 9.21 -5.75
N LEU A 119 0.54 8.42 -5.40
CA LEU A 119 0.72 7.21 -4.59
C LEU A 119 1.59 6.21 -5.36
N PHE A 120 2.71 5.83 -4.75
CA PHE A 120 3.65 4.88 -5.34
C PHE A 120 3.57 3.53 -4.63
N PHE A 121 3.99 2.46 -5.30
CA PHE A 121 4.11 1.13 -4.73
C PHE A 121 5.50 0.56 -5.05
N LEU A 122 6.30 0.28 -4.02
CA LEU A 122 7.67 -0.24 -4.15
C LEU A 122 7.84 -1.50 -3.30
N GLY A 123 8.43 -2.56 -3.87
CA GLY A 123 8.82 -3.76 -3.11
C GLY A 123 9.97 -3.48 -2.15
N ASP A 124 10.04 -4.16 -1.01
CA ASP A 124 11.11 -3.92 -0.03
C ASP A 124 12.50 -4.29 -0.58
N ARG A 125 12.59 -5.40 -1.33
CA ARG A 125 13.80 -5.75 -2.10
C ARG A 125 14.23 -4.65 -3.06
N GLN A 126 13.31 -4.12 -3.85
CA GLN A 126 13.59 -3.05 -4.81
C GLN A 126 14.05 -1.75 -4.14
N ALA A 127 13.74 -1.55 -2.86
CA ALA A 127 14.21 -0.40 -2.09
C ALA A 127 15.61 -0.60 -1.49
N THR A 128 16.11 -1.84 -1.51
CA THR A 128 17.40 -2.25 -0.93
C THR A 128 18.43 -2.57 -2.01
N ASP A 129 17.99 -2.98 -3.21
CA ASP A 129 18.80 -3.16 -4.42
C ASP A 129 19.33 -1.82 -4.97
#